data_AF-A0A537VAA2-F1
#
_entry.id   AF-A0A537VAA2-F1
#
_cell.length_a   1.000
_cell.length_b   1.000
_cell.length_c   1.000
_cell.angle_alpha   90.00
_cell.angle_beta   90.00
_cell.angle_gamma   90.00
#
_symmetry.space_group_name_H-M   'P 1'
#
loop_
_entity.id
_entity.type
_entity.pdbx_description
1 polymer ?
#
loop_
_entity_poly.entity_id
_entity_poly.type
_entity_poly.pdbx_seq_one_letter_code
_entity_poly.pdbx_strand_id
1 'polypeptide(L)'
;MKIVVYGPQKRTGVLRDGAVADLCGTFAKYAAEQNNEPHPTELAEAVAPSDLARLIEAGPRALDNAEQALDYLFGRAHDQKDPRGAALVFPAAAVQMHPPRPNGARIACAGGNFADHAAAMAEKMLRKPYTGDARAQIRNAGIWGFWKIHREVAGPDGAVTYPQKANRLDYEGELAIVLGKRGTDIQAKDAKKYIWGVTLLGDWSIRAPREPAGPHNFAMGKNFDTSCSLGPCIAVGETNPFASDVETLVNGEVRQSFNTRDMVFSFGEYLEYLSRDLTLYAGDIISGGTAAGTAADSSPLLDDGTSAPDRYLKPGDTVDIRSPAVGTLRTHIVAKPNR
;
A
#
# COMPACT_ATOMS: atom_id res chain seq x y z
N MET A 1 -5.39 1.20 15.02
CA MET A 1 -3.92 1.45 15.10
C MET A 1 -3.31 1.70 13.72
N LYS A 2 -2.25 2.52 13.63
CA LYS A 2 -1.45 2.72 12.40
C LYS A 2 -0.11 1.99 12.54
N ILE A 3 -0.05 0.75 12.06
CA ILE A 3 1.12 -0.14 12.21
C ILE A 3 2.20 0.26 11.20
N VAL A 4 3.43 0.41 11.66
CA VAL A 4 4.59 0.79 10.83
C VAL A 4 5.74 -0.20 10.99
N VAL A 5 6.65 -0.20 10.04
CA VAL A 5 7.93 -0.90 10.12
C VAL A 5 9.04 0.14 10.11
N TYR A 6 9.91 0.12 11.11
CA TYR A 6 10.88 1.20 11.30
C TYR A 6 12.23 0.73 11.83
N GLY A 7 13.22 1.60 11.73
CA GLY A 7 14.56 1.43 12.30
C GLY A 7 15.41 0.40 11.55
N PRO A 8 16.68 0.23 11.95
CA PRO A 8 17.63 -0.63 11.26
C PRO A 8 17.27 -2.12 11.35
N GLN A 9 16.57 -2.54 12.41
CA GLN A 9 16.11 -3.91 12.60
C GLN A 9 14.72 -4.19 11.98
N LYS A 10 14.10 -3.20 11.31
CA LYS A 10 12.76 -3.34 10.70
C LYS A 10 11.70 -3.86 11.68
N ARG A 11 11.62 -3.24 12.84
CA ARG A 11 10.69 -3.62 13.92
C ARG A 11 9.31 -3.02 13.69
N THR A 12 8.29 -3.67 14.23
CA THR A 12 6.92 -3.17 14.26
C THR A 12 6.76 -2.05 15.29
N GLY A 13 6.07 -0.99 14.89
CA GLY A 13 5.70 0.11 15.76
C GLY A 13 4.30 0.62 15.48
N VAL A 14 3.83 1.56 16.29
CA VAL A 14 2.60 2.32 16.03
C VAL A 14 2.93 3.78 15.81
N LEU A 15 2.46 4.34 14.69
CA LEU A 15 2.51 5.75 14.40
C LEU A 15 1.34 6.47 15.10
N ARG A 16 1.66 7.38 16.02
CA ARG A 16 0.70 8.18 16.78
C ARG A 16 1.29 9.57 17.04
N ASP A 17 0.54 10.61 16.72
CA ASP A 17 0.88 12.02 17.02
C ASP A 17 2.31 12.44 16.57
N GLY A 18 2.75 11.97 15.40
CA GLY A 18 4.07 12.28 14.86
C GLY A 18 5.23 11.49 15.49
N ALA A 19 4.94 10.51 16.34
CA ALA A 19 5.91 9.60 16.95
C ALA A 19 5.64 8.14 16.58
N VAL A 20 6.68 7.32 16.65
CA VAL A 20 6.63 5.87 16.52
C VAL A 20 6.94 5.25 17.88
N ALA A 21 6.03 4.41 18.38
CA ALA A 21 6.24 3.61 19.59
C ALA A 21 6.57 2.14 19.22
N ASP A 22 7.63 1.57 19.78
CA ASP A 22 8.01 0.16 19.59
C ASP A 22 6.95 -0.77 20.20
N LEU A 23 6.28 -1.60 19.40
CA LEU A 23 5.18 -2.42 19.91
C LEU A 23 5.64 -3.48 20.92
N CYS A 24 6.65 -4.26 20.53
CA CYS A 24 7.17 -5.36 21.35
C CYS A 24 7.81 -4.84 22.64
N GLY A 25 8.64 -3.80 22.56
CA GLY A 25 9.27 -3.16 23.71
C GLY A 25 8.25 -2.52 24.66
N THR A 26 7.19 -1.92 24.11
CA THR A 26 6.09 -1.38 24.90
C THR A 26 5.37 -2.49 25.69
N PHE A 27 5.10 -3.64 25.05
CA PHE A 27 4.54 -4.79 25.75
C PHE A 27 5.50 -5.36 26.81
N ALA A 28 6.80 -5.45 26.51
CA ALA A 28 7.79 -5.91 27.48
C ALA A 28 7.81 -5.01 28.73
N LYS A 29 7.74 -3.69 28.56
CA LYS A 29 7.61 -2.75 29.68
C LYS A 29 6.34 -3.03 30.50
N TYR A 30 5.20 -3.12 29.81
CA TYR A 30 3.92 -3.39 30.46
C TYR A 30 3.96 -4.70 31.28
N ALA A 31 4.46 -5.79 30.70
CA ALA A 31 4.57 -7.07 31.38
C ALA A 31 5.51 -7.02 32.59
N ALA A 32 6.65 -6.33 32.47
CA ALA A 32 7.60 -6.16 33.57
C ALA A 32 6.97 -5.39 34.74
N GLU A 33 6.33 -4.26 34.45
CA GLU A 33 5.88 -3.30 35.49
C GLU A 33 4.50 -3.62 36.05
N GLN A 34 3.59 -4.21 35.27
CA GLN A 34 2.22 -4.49 35.70
C GLN A 34 2.02 -5.95 36.12
N ASN A 35 2.78 -6.89 35.55
CA ASN A 35 2.61 -8.32 35.80
C ASN A 35 3.77 -8.96 36.58
N ASN A 36 4.85 -8.20 36.86
CA ASN A 36 6.10 -8.72 37.43
C ASN A 36 6.67 -9.90 36.62
N GLU A 37 6.54 -9.86 35.28
CA GLU A 37 7.02 -10.91 34.40
C GLU A 37 8.56 -11.00 34.47
N PRO A 38 9.15 -12.16 34.82
CA PRO A 38 10.61 -12.32 34.90
C PRO A 38 11.32 -12.27 33.54
N HIS A 39 10.66 -12.67 32.45
CA HIS A 39 11.22 -12.68 31.09
C HIS A 39 10.40 -11.83 30.11
N PRO A 40 10.25 -10.51 30.37
CA PRO A 40 9.26 -9.67 29.71
C PRO A 40 9.52 -9.50 28.20
N THR A 41 10.79 -9.54 27.79
CA THR A 41 11.16 -9.42 26.36
C THR A 41 10.80 -10.69 25.58
N GLU A 42 11.01 -11.87 26.17
CA GLU A 42 10.68 -13.15 25.53
C GLU A 42 9.16 -13.31 25.39
N LEU A 43 8.42 -12.96 26.45
CA LEU A 43 6.97 -12.92 26.40
C LEU A 43 6.46 -11.96 25.33
N ALA A 44 7.02 -10.75 25.26
CA ALA A 44 6.65 -9.77 24.23
C ALA A 44 6.85 -10.30 22.81
N GLU A 45 7.99 -10.92 22.52
CA GLU A 45 8.24 -11.53 21.21
C GLU A 45 7.31 -12.71 20.88
N ALA A 46 6.66 -13.32 21.88
CA ALA A 46 5.66 -14.36 21.67
C ALA A 46 4.25 -13.80 21.42
N VAL A 47 3.88 -12.70 22.07
CA VAL A 47 2.48 -12.24 22.12
C VAL A 47 2.20 -10.89 21.47
N ALA A 48 3.25 -10.09 21.20
CA ALA A 48 3.22 -8.82 20.47
C ALA A 48 4.54 -8.66 19.68
N PRO A 49 4.79 -9.55 18.71
CA PRO A 49 6.10 -9.72 18.09
C PRO A 49 6.58 -8.47 17.35
N SER A 50 7.90 -8.28 17.34
CA SER A 50 8.54 -7.15 16.65
C SER A 50 8.64 -7.33 15.14
N ASP A 51 8.39 -8.54 14.62
CA ASP A 51 8.33 -8.84 13.19
C ASP A 51 6.91 -8.68 12.66
N LEU A 52 6.75 -8.00 11.51
CA LEU A 52 5.43 -7.70 10.94
C LEU A 52 4.68 -8.96 10.51
N ALA A 53 5.37 -9.96 9.94
CA ALA A 53 4.70 -11.18 9.50
C ALA A 53 4.12 -11.94 10.69
N ARG A 54 4.93 -12.10 11.74
CA ARG A 54 4.52 -12.73 13.01
C ARG A 54 3.40 -11.95 13.69
N LEU A 55 3.41 -10.61 13.62
CA LEU A 55 2.36 -9.78 14.20
C LEU A 55 1.01 -10.00 13.49
N ILE A 56 1.01 -10.06 12.17
CA ILE A 56 -0.20 -10.32 11.38
C ILE A 56 -0.72 -11.74 11.68
N GLU A 57 0.17 -12.74 11.70
CA GLU A 57 -0.19 -14.15 11.98
C GLU A 57 -0.70 -14.37 13.40
N ALA A 58 -0.19 -13.62 14.39
CA ALA A 58 -0.65 -13.70 15.78
C ALA A 58 -2.10 -13.22 15.95
N GLY A 59 -2.63 -12.49 14.97
CA GLY A 59 -4.04 -12.13 14.88
C GLY A 59 -4.50 -11.11 15.93
N PRO A 60 -5.82 -11.02 16.18
CA PRO A 60 -6.41 -9.96 17.00
C PRO A 60 -5.84 -9.86 18.42
N ARG A 61 -5.53 -11.00 19.06
CA ARG A 61 -5.00 -11.01 20.42
C ARG A 61 -3.67 -10.25 20.57
N ALA A 62 -2.82 -10.28 19.55
CA ALA A 62 -1.57 -9.54 19.59
C ALA A 62 -1.80 -8.03 19.49
N LEU A 63 -2.84 -7.61 18.78
CA LEU A 63 -3.26 -6.22 18.70
C LEU A 63 -3.86 -5.75 20.03
N ASP A 64 -4.71 -6.56 20.67
CA ASP A 64 -5.29 -6.25 21.97
C ASP A 64 -4.19 -6.07 23.03
N ASN A 65 -3.20 -6.98 23.03
CA ASN A 65 -2.02 -6.89 23.90
C ASN A 65 -1.21 -5.61 23.65
N ALA A 66 -0.97 -5.30 22.38
CA ALA A 66 -0.25 -4.09 21.98
C ALA A 66 -1.00 -2.81 22.41
N GLU A 67 -2.32 -2.77 22.21
CA GLU A 67 -3.16 -1.63 22.58
C GLU A 67 -3.16 -1.41 24.09
N GLN A 68 -3.35 -2.47 24.88
CA GLN A 68 -3.26 -2.41 26.34
C GLN A 68 -1.90 -1.87 26.82
N ALA A 69 -0.81 -2.32 26.21
CA ALA A 69 0.53 -1.87 26.57
C ALA A 69 0.79 -0.40 26.16
N LEU A 70 0.26 0.02 25.02
CA LEU A 70 0.34 1.41 24.56
C LEU A 70 -0.45 2.36 25.48
N ASP A 71 -1.65 1.97 25.90
CA ASP A 71 -2.45 2.74 26.86
C ASP A 71 -1.73 2.90 28.20
N TYR A 72 -1.03 1.85 28.65
CA TYR A 72 -0.15 1.95 29.81
C TYR A 72 1.01 2.91 29.56
N LEU A 73 1.76 2.76 28.48
CA LEU A 73 2.94 3.58 28.16
C LEU A 73 2.62 5.07 28.08
N PHE A 74 1.52 5.44 27.44
CA PHE A 74 1.14 6.84 27.22
C PHE A 74 0.29 7.44 28.35
N GLY A 75 -0.30 6.61 29.22
CA GLY A 75 -1.20 7.07 30.27
C GLY A 75 -0.65 6.97 31.69
N ARG A 76 0.03 5.87 32.03
CA ARG A 76 0.35 5.50 33.42
C ARG A 76 1.83 5.21 33.68
N ALA A 77 2.61 4.91 32.65
CA ALA A 77 4.03 4.61 32.82
C ALA A 77 4.82 5.83 33.31
N HIS A 78 5.82 5.59 34.18
CA HIS A 78 6.67 6.64 34.73
C HIS A 78 7.64 7.24 33.68
N ASP A 79 8.07 6.43 32.71
CA ASP A 79 8.94 6.85 31.61
C ASP A 79 8.61 6.08 30.32
N GLN A 80 9.28 6.45 29.22
CA GLN A 80 9.13 5.81 27.92
C GLN A 80 10.35 4.93 27.58
N LYS A 81 10.80 4.14 28.56
CA LYS A 81 11.93 3.21 28.40
C LYS A 81 11.52 1.75 28.55
N ASP A 82 12.18 0.88 27.80
CA ASP A 82 12.04 -0.56 27.92
C ASP A 82 12.70 -1.07 29.23
N PRO A 83 12.51 -2.35 29.62
CA PRO A 83 13.13 -2.91 30.82
C PRO A 83 14.67 -2.87 30.84
N ARG A 84 15.33 -2.60 29.71
CA ARG A 84 16.79 -2.48 29.58
C ARG A 84 17.25 -1.01 29.53
N GLY A 85 16.31 -0.06 29.66
CA GLY A 85 16.57 1.38 29.64
C GLY A 85 16.63 2.02 28.25
N ALA A 86 16.34 1.28 27.18
CA ALA A 86 16.29 1.83 25.82
C ALA A 86 15.00 2.63 25.59
N ALA A 87 15.06 3.69 24.78
CA ALA A 87 13.87 4.46 24.43
C ALA A 87 12.84 3.62 23.65
N LEU A 88 11.55 3.81 23.94
CA LEU A 88 10.44 3.14 23.26
C LEU A 88 9.71 4.03 22.26
N VAL A 89 9.80 5.35 22.42
CA VAL A 89 9.10 6.34 21.60
C VAL A 89 10.11 7.21 20.88
N PHE A 90 9.94 7.34 19.59
CA PHE A 90 10.85 8.07 18.71
C PHE A 90 10.05 9.07 17.88
N PRO A 91 10.56 10.30 17.65
CA PRO A 91 9.99 11.17 16.63
C PRO A 91 9.98 10.43 15.27
N ALA A 92 8.85 10.41 14.56
CA ALA A 92 8.73 9.65 13.30
C ALA A 92 9.75 10.15 12.25
N ALA A 93 10.04 11.45 12.24
CA ALA A 93 11.04 12.07 11.37
C ALA A 93 12.50 11.69 11.72
N ALA A 94 12.75 11.11 12.91
CA ALA A 94 14.08 10.72 13.36
C ALA A 94 14.39 9.23 13.13
N VAL A 95 13.42 8.47 12.59
CA VAL A 95 13.60 7.03 12.31
C VAL A 95 13.40 6.75 10.83
N GLN A 96 14.16 5.78 10.32
CA GLN A 96 13.93 5.27 8.98
C GLN A 96 12.63 4.46 8.95
N MET A 97 11.70 4.86 8.10
CA MET A 97 10.47 4.12 7.82
C MET A 97 10.68 3.18 6.63
N HIS A 98 10.16 1.97 6.75
CA HIS A 98 10.20 0.96 5.69
C HIS A 98 8.79 0.74 5.12
N PRO A 99 8.66 0.22 3.89
CA PRO A 99 7.36 -0.23 3.41
C PRO A 99 6.79 -1.26 4.38
N PRO A 100 5.54 -1.12 4.85
CA PRO A 100 4.96 -2.05 5.81
C PRO A 100 4.52 -3.33 5.10
N ARG A 101 5.50 -4.14 4.69
CA ARG A 101 5.31 -5.36 3.91
C ARG A 101 6.08 -6.51 4.57
N PRO A 102 5.41 -7.62 4.91
CA PRO A 102 6.09 -8.82 5.34
C PRO A 102 7.03 -9.37 4.27
N ASN A 103 8.16 -9.95 4.68
CA ASN A 103 9.03 -10.65 3.75
C ASN A 103 8.28 -11.80 3.08
N GLY A 104 8.34 -11.88 1.75
CA GLY A 104 7.66 -12.92 0.98
C GLY A 104 6.18 -12.66 0.69
N ALA A 105 5.57 -11.62 1.26
CA ALA A 105 4.21 -11.21 0.90
C ALA A 105 4.10 -10.96 -0.60
N ARG A 106 3.02 -11.48 -1.22
CA ARG A 106 2.67 -11.21 -2.61
C ARG A 106 1.81 -9.97 -2.70
N ILE A 107 1.83 -9.32 -3.86
CA ILE A 107 0.97 -8.16 -4.16
C ILE A 107 0.25 -8.45 -5.47
N ALA A 108 -1.07 -8.58 -5.39
CA ALA A 108 -1.95 -8.63 -6.55
C ALA A 108 -2.51 -7.23 -6.83
N CYS A 109 -2.51 -6.79 -8.08
CA CYS A 109 -3.02 -5.50 -8.50
C CYS A 109 -4.21 -5.69 -9.44
N ALA A 110 -5.33 -5.04 -9.10
CA ALA A 110 -6.52 -5.00 -9.93
C ALA A 110 -6.27 -4.19 -11.22
N GLY A 111 -6.61 -4.76 -12.37
CA GLY A 111 -6.47 -4.09 -13.66
C GLY A 111 -7.75 -3.36 -14.07
N GLY A 112 -7.66 -2.06 -14.40
CA GLY A 112 -8.76 -1.30 -15.01
C GLY A 112 -10.07 -1.34 -14.22
N ASN A 113 -9.99 -1.27 -12.89
CA ASN A 113 -11.12 -1.54 -12.00
C ASN A 113 -11.99 -0.30 -11.66
N PHE A 114 -11.83 0.77 -12.42
CA PHE A 114 -12.56 2.03 -12.24
C PHE A 114 -13.14 2.48 -13.57
N ALA A 115 -14.44 2.77 -13.57
CA ALA A 115 -15.19 3.05 -14.79
C ALA A 115 -14.83 4.41 -15.40
N ASP A 116 -14.55 5.40 -14.56
CA ASP A 116 -14.08 6.73 -14.97
C ASP A 116 -12.71 6.66 -15.64
N HIS A 117 -11.78 5.85 -15.11
CA HIS A 117 -10.47 5.62 -15.72
C HIS A 117 -10.61 5.01 -17.12
N ALA A 118 -11.42 3.96 -17.25
CA ALA A 118 -11.67 3.32 -18.54
C ALA A 118 -12.36 4.26 -19.53
N ALA A 119 -13.33 5.06 -19.06
CA ALA A 119 -13.99 6.07 -19.88
C ALA A 119 -12.98 7.13 -20.37
N ALA A 120 -12.15 7.69 -19.49
CA ALA A 120 -11.13 8.69 -19.84
C ALA A 120 -10.11 8.15 -20.87
N MET A 121 -9.67 6.90 -20.69
CA MET A 121 -8.83 6.20 -21.67
C MET A 121 -9.54 6.06 -23.03
N ALA A 122 -10.83 5.70 -23.03
CA ALA A 122 -11.61 5.58 -24.27
C ALA A 122 -11.80 6.94 -24.95
N GLU A 123 -12.10 8.01 -24.21
CA GLU A 123 -12.24 9.37 -24.74
C GLU A 123 -10.98 9.84 -25.46
N LYS A 124 -9.84 9.64 -24.81
CA LYS A 124 -8.53 9.95 -25.36
C LYS A 124 -8.27 9.20 -26.67
N MET A 125 -8.52 7.89 -26.70
CA MET A 125 -8.25 7.06 -27.87
C MET A 125 -9.21 7.35 -29.02
N LEU A 126 -10.48 7.65 -28.71
CA LEU A 126 -11.50 7.96 -29.69
C LEU A 126 -11.49 9.43 -30.16
N ARG A 127 -10.76 10.31 -29.44
CA ARG A 127 -10.75 11.77 -29.64
C ARG A 127 -12.15 12.39 -29.62
N LYS A 128 -13.05 11.85 -28.79
CA LYS A 128 -14.43 12.32 -28.60
C LYS A 128 -14.98 11.86 -27.25
N PRO A 129 -16.05 12.49 -26.72
CA PRO A 129 -16.68 12.07 -25.47
C PRO A 129 -17.12 10.60 -25.51
N TYR A 130 -16.96 9.91 -24.38
CA TYR A 130 -17.32 8.51 -24.24
C TYR A 130 -18.77 8.42 -23.79
N THR A 131 -19.58 7.72 -24.59
CA THR A 131 -21.04 7.63 -24.39
C THR A 131 -21.50 6.22 -24.01
N GLY A 132 -20.58 5.31 -23.72
CA GLY A 132 -20.89 3.93 -23.34
C GLY A 132 -21.04 3.76 -21.83
N ASP A 133 -21.38 2.54 -21.40
CA ASP A 133 -21.36 2.14 -19.99
C ASP A 133 -20.04 1.41 -19.70
N ALA A 134 -19.04 2.15 -19.23
CA ALA A 134 -17.72 1.58 -18.90
C ALA A 134 -17.81 0.54 -17.77
N ARG A 135 -18.71 0.73 -16.80
CA ARG A 135 -18.87 -0.22 -15.68
C ARG A 135 -19.41 -1.56 -16.19
N ALA A 136 -20.45 -1.53 -17.03
CA ALA A 136 -20.99 -2.74 -17.64
C ALA A 136 -19.99 -3.43 -18.56
N GLN A 137 -19.21 -2.67 -19.34
CA GLN A 137 -18.15 -3.22 -20.19
C GLN A 137 -17.08 -3.96 -19.38
N ILE A 138 -16.59 -3.34 -18.29
CA ILE A 138 -15.61 -3.97 -17.39
C ILE A 138 -16.21 -5.21 -16.73
N ARG A 139 -17.46 -5.16 -16.27
CA ARG A 139 -18.19 -6.31 -15.71
C ARG A 139 -18.28 -7.47 -16.70
N ASN A 140 -18.58 -7.19 -17.97
CA ASN A 140 -18.70 -8.19 -19.03
C ASN A 140 -17.34 -8.78 -19.43
N ALA A 141 -16.27 -7.97 -19.41
CA ALA A 141 -14.91 -8.44 -19.68
C ALA A 141 -14.37 -9.35 -18.56
N GLY A 142 -14.87 -9.16 -17.32
CA GLY A 142 -14.49 -9.95 -16.15
C GLY A 142 -13.30 -9.36 -15.38
N ILE A 143 -13.01 -9.99 -14.25
CA ILE A 143 -11.89 -9.60 -13.38
C ILE A 143 -10.57 -9.97 -14.08
N TRP A 144 -9.63 -9.03 -14.11
CA TRP A 144 -8.26 -9.25 -14.54
C TRP A 144 -7.30 -8.42 -13.67
N GLY A 145 -6.02 -8.75 -13.72
CA GLY A 145 -5.00 -8.06 -12.94
C GLY A 145 -3.62 -8.64 -13.18
N PHE A 146 -2.69 -8.30 -12.31
CA PHE A 146 -1.31 -8.79 -12.40
C PHE A 146 -0.67 -8.89 -11.03
N TRP A 147 0.40 -9.69 -10.95
CA TRP A 147 1.23 -9.78 -9.77
C TRP A 147 2.42 -8.84 -9.88
N LYS A 148 2.73 -8.11 -8.81
CA LYS A 148 4.03 -7.46 -8.69
C LYS A 148 5.10 -8.50 -8.36
N ILE A 149 6.17 -8.55 -9.13
CA ILE A 149 7.40 -9.32 -8.89
C ILE A 149 8.40 -8.40 -8.20
N HIS A 150 8.11 -8.09 -6.94
CA HIS A 150 8.73 -6.98 -6.23
C HIS A 150 9.82 -7.45 -5.27
N ARG A 151 11.06 -7.00 -5.53
CA ARG A 151 12.18 -7.08 -4.57
C ARG A 151 12.43 -5.74 -3.93
N GLU A 152 12.53 -4.70 -4.74
CA GLU A 152 12.72 -3.31 -4.30
C GLU A 152 11.37 -2.59 -4.22
N VAL A 153 10.85 -2.40 -3.02
CA VAL A 153 9.63 -1.62 -2.74
C VAL A 153 10.03 -0.34 -2.01
N ALA A 154 9.59 0.81 -2.52
CA ALA A 154 9.84 2.08 -1.86
C ALA A 154 8.94 2.23 -0.62
N GLY A 155 9.54 2.62 0.50
CA GLY A 155 8.81 3.01 1.70
C GLY A 155 8.38 4.47 1.68
N PRO A 156 7.90 4.99 2.82
CA PRO A 156 7.54 6.40 2.99
C PRO A 156 8.75 7.30 2.78
N ASP A 157 8.56 8.40 2.05
CA ASP A 157 9.62 9.32 1.62
C ASP A 157 10.72 8.63 0.78
N GLY A 158 10.42 7.43 0.27
CA GLY A 158 11.31 6.62 -0.53
C GLY A 158 11.44 7.14 -1.96
N ALA A 159 12.41 6.55 -2.67
CA ALA A 159 12.73 6.91 -4.04
C ALA A 159 12.21 5.89 -5.04
N VAL A 160 11.61 6.37 -6.14
CA VAL A 160 11.36 5.60 -7.35
C VAL A 160 12.43 6.00 -8.37
N THR A 161 13.26 5.04 -8.73
CA THR A 161 14.33 5.27 -9.71
C THR A 161 13.72 5.36 -11.10
N TYR A 162 13.90 6.51 -11.75
CA TYR A 162 13.42 6.74 -13.11
C TYR A 162 14.02 5.70 -14.07
N PRO A 163 13.22 4.81 -14.68
CA PRO A 163 13.76 3.73 -15.49
C PRO A 163 14.46 4.28 -16.73
N GLN A 164 15.60 3.70 -17.12
CA GLN A 164 16.34 4.13 -18.33
C GLN A 164 15.51 3.97 -19.61
N LYS A 165 14.62 2.98 -19.64
CA LYS A 165 13.67 2.76 -20.74
C LYS A 165 12.42 3.62 -20.65
N ALA A 166 12.21 4.35 -19.55
CA ALA A 166 11.02 5.15 -19.38
C ALA A 166 11.09 6.35 -20.34
N ASN A 167 10.14 6.39 -21.27
CA ASN A 167 9.83 7.60 -22.05
C ASN A 167 8.48 8.19 -21.64
N ARG A 168 7.78 7.58 -20.68
CA ARG A 168 6.50 8.01 -20.08
C ARG A 168 6.34 7.25 -18.76
N LEU A 169 6.80 7.82 -17.66
CA LEU A 169 6.62 7.26 -16.32
C LEU A 169 5.32 7.81 -15.73
N ASP A 170 4.43 6.91 -15.34
CA ASP A 170 3.09 7.23 -14.87
C ASP A 170 2.95 6.92 -13.38
N TYR A 171 1.96 7.57 -12.75
CA TYR A 171 1.58 7.38 -11.36
C TYR A 171 0.17 6.80 -11.30
N GLU A 172 -0.02 5.86 -10.39
CA GLU A 172 -1.32 5.27 -10.10
C GLU A 172 -1.40 5.16 -8.58
N GLY A 173 -2.10 6.10 -7.94
CA GLY A 173 -2.36 6.01 -6.52
C GLY A 173 -3.53 5.08 -6.26
N GLU A 174 -3.34 4.16 -5.32
CA GLU A 174 -4.30 3.10 -5.02
C GLU A 174 -4.44 2.87 -3.51
N LEU A 175 -5.60 2.34 -3.10
CA LEU A 175 -5.75 1.69 -1.80
C LEU A 175 -5.52 0.18 -1.96
N ALA A 176 -4.85 -0.42 -0.99
CA ALA A 176 -4.68 -1.85 -0.90
C ALA A 176 -5.16 -2.42 0.44
N ILE A 177 -5.70 -3.63 0.42
CA ILE A 177 -5.98 -4.43 1.62
C ILE A 177 -4.79 -5.33 1.93
N VAL A 178 -4.53 -5.55 3.22
CA VAL A 178 -3.56 -6.52 3.73
C VAL A 178 -4.31 -7.66 4.38
N LEU A 179 -3.99 -8.90 4.01
CA LEU A 179 -4.67 -10.08 4.55
C LEU A 179 -4.10 -10.49 5.91
N GLY A 180 -4.97 -10.91 6.81
CA GLY A 180 -4.62 -11.29 8.19
C GLY A 180 -4.51 -12.78 8.44
N LYS A 181 -4.99 -13.60 7.51
CA LYS A 181 -5.02 -15.05 7.67
C LYS A 181 -5.04 -15.78 6.35
N ARG A 182 -4.66 -17.05 6.41
CA ARG A 182 -4.71 -17.97 5.28
C ARG A 182 -6.14 -18.23 4.82
N GLY A 183 -6.36 -18.34 3.52
CA GLY A 183 -7.63 -18.78 2.95
C GLY A 183 -7.54 -19.23 1.49
N THR A 184 -8.48 -20.08 1.10
CA THR A 184 -8.75 -20.56 -0.26
C THR A 184 -10.27 -20.59 -0.40
N ASP A 185 -10.80 -20.46 -1.61
CA ASP A 185 -12.24 -20.48 -1.90
C ASP A 185 -13.06 -19.48 -1.06
N ILE A 186 -12.49 -18.30 -0.83
CA ILE A 186 -13.06 -17.29 0.05
C ILE A 186 -14.26 -16.63 -0.66
N GLN A 187 -15.45 -16.74 -0.09
CA GLN A 187 -16.63 -16.04 -0.62
C GLN A 187 -16.50 -14.52 -0.41
N ALA A 188 -16.92 -13.70 -1.37
CA ALA A 188 -16.79 -12.23 -1.30
C ALA A 188 -17.43 -11.63 -0.04
N LYS A 189 -18.57 -12.19 0.40
CA LYS A 189 -19.26 -11.79 1.64
C LYS A 189 -18.42 -11.98 2.91
N ASP A 190 -17.46 -12.89 2.89
CA ASP A 190 -16.59 -13.23 4.01
C ASP A 190 -15.29 -12.41 4.02
N ALA A 191 -15.03 -11.59 3.00
CA ALA A 191 -13.77 -10.88 2.81
C ALA A 191 -13.34 -10.05 4.02
N LYS A 192 -14.28 -9.37 4.69
CA LYS A 192 -14.01 -8.60 5.92
C LYS A 192 -13.27 -9.42 6.99
N LYS A 193 -13.55 -10.72 7.09
CA LYS A 193 -12.93 -11.62 8.08
C LYS A 193 -11.46 -11.92 7.77
N TYR A 194 -11.02 -11.68 6.54
CA TYR A 194 -9.67 -11.95 6.06
C TYR A 194 -8.81 -10.68 5.96
N ILE A 195 -9.41 -9.50 5.93
CA ILE A 195 -8.69 -8.23 5.86
C ILE A 195 -8.19 -7.86 7.26
N TRP A 196 -6.88 -7.73 7.40
CA TRP A 196 -6.22 -7.25 8.62
C TRP A 196 -6.23 -5.72 8.70
N GLY A 197 -5.99 -5.06 7.57
CA GLY A 197 -5.97 -3.61 7.50
C GLY A 197 -5.85 -3.11 6.07
N VAL A 198 -5.70 -1.79 5.95
CA VAL A 198 -5.54 -1.08 4.67
C VAL A 198 -4.25 -0.28 4.64
N THR A 199 -3.67 -0.12 3.46
CA THR A 199 -2.49 0.72 3.21
C THR A 199 -2.62 1.40 1.86
N LEU A 200 -1.75 2.37 1.57
CA LEU A 200 -1.67 2.98 0.24
C LEU A 200 -0.60 2.29 -0.58
N LEU A 201 -0.85 2.22 -1.89
CA LEU A 201 0.06 1.66 -2.86
C LEU A 201 0.25 2.65 -4.01
N GLY A 202 1.49 2.88 -4.41
CA GLY A 202 1.82 3.53 -5.67
C GLY A 202 2.22 2.49 -6.71
N ASP A 203 1.42 2.36 -7.77
CA ASP A 203 1.69 1.48 -8.90
C ASP A 203 2.34 2.27 -10.05
N TRP A 204 3.68 2.28 -10.06
CA TRP A 204 4.44 3.05 -11.05
C TRP A 204 4.54 2.29 -12.38
N SER A 205 4.23 2.98 -13.48
CA SER A 205 4.04 2.35 -14.77
C SER A 205 4.84 3.00 -15.88
N ILE A 206 5.51 2.20 -16.70
CA ILE A 206 6.11 2.66 -17.96
C ILE A 206 5.05 2.54 -19.06
N ARG A 207 4.63 3.67 -19.63
CA ARG A 207 3.59 3.77 -20.68
C ARG A 207 4.17 3.98 -22.08
N ALA A 208 5.41 3.55 -22.32
CA ALA A 208 6.12 3.87 -23.55
C ALA A 208 5.54 3.14 -24.78
N PRO A 209 5.40 3.82 -25.94
CA PRO A 209 4.71 3.29 -27.13
C PRO A 209 5.50 2.25 -27.95
N ARG A 210 6.69 1.83 -27.51
CA ARG A 210 7.67 1.14 -28.39
C ARG A 210 7.80 -0.37 -28.21
N GLU A 211 7.26 -0.96 -27.16
CA GLU A 211 7.36 -2.41 -26.98
C GLU A 211 6.08 -3.10 -27.51
N PRO A 212 6.19 -4.13 -28.37
CA PRO A 212 5.05 -4.87 -28.87
C PRO A 212 4.13 -5.32 -27.74
N ALA A 213 2.82 -5.28 -27.92
CA ALA A 213 1.89 -5.80 -26.92
C ALA A 213 2.21 -7.28 -26.65
N GLY A 214 2.42 -7.64 -25.39
CA GLY A 214 2.76 -8.99 -24.98
C GLY A 214 2.88 -9.11 -23.46
N PRO A 215 2.70 -10.32 -22.91
CA PRO A 215 2.64 -10.53 -21.47
C PRO A 215 3.93 -10.10 -20.76
N HIS A 216 5.10 -10.34 -21.38
CA HIS A 216 6.38 -9.91 -20.81
C HIS A 216 6.54 -8.39 -20.81
N ASN A 217 6.13 -7.70 -21.87
CA ASN A 217 6.31 -6.25 -21.97
C ASN A 217 5.38 -5.51 -21.00
N PHE A 218 4.14 -5.99 -20.81
CA PHE A 218 3.27 -5.49 -19.75
C PHE A 218 3.90 -5.70 -18.36
N ALA A 219 4.41 -6.91 -18.11
CA ALA A 219 5.07 -7.21 -16.84
C ALA A 219 6.27 -6.29 -16.59
N MET A 220 7.13 -6.06 -17.59
CA MET A 220 8.29 -5.16 -17.47
C MET A 220 7.89 -3.71 -17.21
N GLY A 221 6.78 -3.25 -17.79
CA GLY A 221 6.23 -1.92 -17.54
C GLY A 221 5.68 -1.72 -16.12
N LYS A 222 5.33 -2.81 -15.44
CA LYS A 222 4.78 -2.83 -14.08
C LYS A 222 5.75 -3.39 -13.02
N ASN A 223 6.95 -3.86 -13.39
CA ASN A 223 7.86 -4.61 -12.48
C ASN A 223 9.33 -4.21 -12.56
N PHE A 224 9.64 -2.96 -12.91
CA PHE A 224 10.99 -2.42 -12.76
C PHE A 224 11.33 -2.19 -11.26
N ASP A 225 12.62 -2.04 -10.94
CA ASP A 225 13.04 -1.76 -9.55
C ASP A 225 12.33 -0.52 -9.01
N THR A 226 11.83 -0.57 -7.79
CA THR A 226 11.03 0.50 -7.17
C THR A 226 9.72 0.84 -7.89
N SER A 227 9.21 -0.03 -8.78
CA SER A 227 7.89 0.13 -9.42
C SER A 227 6.69 -0.02 -8.49
N CYS A 228 6.92 -0.24 -7.20
CA CYS A 228 5.90 -0.27 -6.17
C CYS A 228 6.37 0.54 -4.95
N SER A 229 5.50 1.41 -4.44
CA SER A 229 5.66 2.04 -3.13
C SER A 229 4.51 1.64 -2.20
N LEU A 230 4.76 1.52 -0.90
CA LEU A 230 3.76 1.08 0.08
C LEU A 230 3.86 1.88 1.38
N GLY A 231 2.73 2.27 1.97
CA GLY A 231 2.68 2.87 3.31
C GLY A 231 1.67 4.03 3.45
N PRO A 232 1.90 4.99 4.37
CA PRO A 232 2.99 5.05 5.34
C PRO A 232 2.90 4.02 6.46
N CYS A 233 1.71 3.44 6.65
CA CYS A 233 1.40 2.44 7.65
C CYS A 233 0.40 1.43 7.09
N ILE A 234 0.13 0.37 7.85
CA ILE A 234 -1.10 -0.40 7.72
C ILE A 234 -2.07 0.09 8.79
N ALA A 235 -3.19 0.67 8.37
CA ALA A 235 -4.27 1.07 9.26
C ALA A 235 -5.13 -0.16 9.59
N VAL A 236 -5.20 -0.50 10.88
CA VAL A 236 -5.86 -1.69 11.43
C VAL A 236 -6.96 -1.25 12.42
N GLY A 237 -8.08 -1.97 12.46
CA GLY A 237 -9.23 -1.66 13.32
C GLY A 237 -10.38 -1.03 12.53
N GLU A 238 -10.89 0.11 12.99
CA GLU A 238 -12.02 0.84 12.37
C GLU A 238 -11.63 1.46 11.01
N THR A 239 -11.47 0.61 10.00
CA THR A 239 -11.24 1.00 8.61
C THR A 239 -12.30 0.35 7.72
N ASN A 240 -12.78 1.09 6.72
CA ASN A 240 -13.72 0.55 5.74
C ASN A 240 -13.07 0.52 4.35
N PRO A 241 -12.41 -0.60 3.96
CA PRO A 241 -11.78 -0.70 2.64
C PRO A 241 -12.76 -0.55 1.48
N PHE A 242 -14.06 -0.72 1.72
CA PHE A 242 -15.10 -0.65 0.69
C PHE A 242 -15.67 0.75 0.47
N ALA A 243 -15.22 1.74 1.25
CA ALA A 243 -15.68 3.13 1.11
C ALA A 243 -14.63 4.14 1.60
N SER A 244 -13.38 4.00 1.16
CA SER A 244 -12.26 4.86 1.56
C SER A 244 -11.92 5.88 0.48
N ASP A 245 -11.70 7.13 0.89
CA ASP A 245 -11.23 8.19 -0.01
C ASP A 245 -9.74 8.07 -0.27
N VAL A 246 -9.35 8.31 -1.52
CA VAL A 246 -7.96 8.32 -1.99
C VAL A 246 -7.73 9.53 -2.89
N GLU A 247 -6.65 10.26 -2.63
CA GLU A 247 -6.17 11.35 -3.49
C GLU A 247 -4.73 11.07 -3.93
N THR A 248 -4.39 11.47 -5.16
CA THR A 248 -3.01 11.48 -5.64
C THR A 248 -2.64 12.86 -6.11
N LEU A 249 -1.55 13.39 -5.56
CA LEU A 249 -1.01 14.69 -5.89
C LEU A 249 0.37 14.54 -6.51
N VAL A 250 0.65 15.31 -7.55
CA VAL A 250 1.98 15.42 -8.16
C VAL A 250 2.45 16.85 -7.99
N ASN A 251 3.55 17.05 -7.25
CA ASN A 251 4.07 18.38 -6.90
C ASN A 251 3.02 19.31 -6.28
N GLY A 252 2.10 18.75 -5.48
CA GLY A 252 1.02 19.47 -4.83
C GLY A 252 -0.24 19.70 -5.69
N GLU A 253 -0.22 19.38 -6.98
CA GLU A 253 -1.41 19.38 -7.85
C GLU A 253 -2.21 18.09 -7.62
N VAL A 254 -3.48 18.19 -7.20
CA VAL A 254 -4.38 17.02 -7.14
C VAL A 254 -4.66 16.55 -8.56
N ARG A 255 -4.36 15.29 -8.85
CA ARG A 255 -4.55 14.68 -10.17
C ARG A 255 -5.54 13.53 -10.17
N GLN A 256 -5.66 12.81 -9.06
CA GLN A 256 -6.68 11.78 -8.86
C GLN A 256 -7.40 12.03 -7.54
N SER A 257 -8.71 11.81 -7.50
CA SER A 257 -9.54 11.89 -6.29
C SER A 257 -10.73 10.95 -6.46
N PHE A 258 -10.77 9.88 -5.68
CA PHE A 258 -11.79 8.83 -5.83
C PHE A 258 -12.11 8.14 -4.51
N ASN A 259 -13.17 7.33 -4.50
CA ASN A 259 -13.52 6.48 -3.38
C ASN A 259 -13.54 5.00 -3.80
N THR A 260 -13.09 4.10 -2.92
CA THR A 260 -13.07 2.66 -3.22
C THR A 260 -14.46 2.04 -3.43
N ARG A 261 -15.54 2.72 -3.03
CA ARG A 261 -16.91 2.28 -3.38
C ARG A 261 -17.20 2.32 -4.88
N ASP A 262 -16.45 3.13 -5.62
CA ASP A 262 -16.65 3.33 -7.07
C ASP A 262 -15.97 2.24 -7.90
N MET A 263 -15.14 1.40 -7.26
CA MET A 263 -14.56 0.20 -7.87
C MET A 263 -15.65 -0.63 -8.58
N VAL A 264 -15.32 -1.11 -9.78
CA VAL A 264 -16.24 -1.93 -10.56
C VAL A 264 -16.42 -3.30 -9.89
N PHE A 265 -15.32 -3.92 -9.48
CA PHE A 265 -15.27 -5.12 -8.64
C PHE A 265 -14.68 -4.76 -7.29
N SER A 266 -15.40 -5.06 -6.22
CA SER A 266 -14.95 -4.82 -4.84
C SER A 266 -13.75 -5.69 -4.45
N PHE A 267 -13.08 -5.33 -3.36
CA PHE A 267 -12.05 -6.19 -2.76
C PHE A 267 -12.56 -7.59 -2.43
N GLY A 268 -13.84 -7.74 -2.07
CA GLY A 268 -14.42 -9.05 -1.79
C GLY A 268 -14.50 -9.91 -3.05
N GLU A 269 -14.89 -9.32 -4.18
CA GLU A 269 -14.94 -10.02 -5.47
C GLU A 269 -13.54 -10.38 -5.96
N TYR A 270 -12.55 -9.51 -5.78
CA TYR A 270 -11.14 -9.84 -6.08
C TYR A 270 -10.62 -10.96 -5.19
N LEU A 271 -10.95 -10.95 -3.90
CA LEU A 271 -10.52 -12.00 -2.98
C LEU A 271 -11.15 -13.35 -3.37
N GLU A 272 -12.43 -13.38 -3.72
CA GLU A 272 -13.11 -14.58 -4.20
C GLU A 272 -12.54 -15.09 -5.52
N TYR A 273 -12.31 -14.19 -6.47
CA TYR A 273 -11.70 -14.53 -7.74
C TYR A 273 -10.30 -15.12 -7.57
N LEU A 274 -9.42 -14.44 -6.82
CA LEU A 274 -8.05 -14.87 -6.62
C LEU A 274 -7.99 -16.19 -5.84
N SER A 275 -8.82 -16.34 -4.81
CA SER A 275 -8.71 -17.48 -3.89
C SER A 275 -9.31 -18.80 -4.39
N ARG A 276 -10.02 -18.81 -5.52
CA ARG A 276 -10.66 -20.01 -6.08
C ARG A 276 -9.69 -21.18 -6.30
N ASP A 277 -8.49 -20.89 -6.76
CA ASP A 277 -7.47 -21.91 -7.04
C ASP A 277 -6.09 -21.54 -6.45
N LEU A 278 -6.04 -20.45 -5.68
CA LEU A 278 -4.82 -19.95 -5.05
C LEU A 278 -5.04 -19.78 -3.56
N THR A 279 -4.25 -20.49 -2.76
CA THR A 279 -4.19 -20.19 -1.34
C THR A 279 -3.54 -18.82 -1.13
N LEU A 280 -4.25 -17.92 -0.46
CA LEU A 280 -3.77 -16.63 0.04
C LEU A 280 -3.29 -16.78 1.48
N TYR A 281 -2.29 -15.99 1.87
CA TYR A 281 -1.65 -16.06 3.18
C TYR A 281 -1.75 -14.74 3.95
N ALA A 282 -1.57 -14.80 5.26
CA ALA A 282 -1.38 -13.62 6.08
C ALA A 282 -0.21 -12.77 5.52
N GLY A 283 -0.43 -11.46 5.41
CA GLY A 283 0.52 -10.53 4.83
C GLY A 283 0.41 -10.31 3.33
N ASP A 284 -0.27 -11.18 2.56
CA ASP A 284 -0.55 -10.92 1.15
C ASP A 284 -1.37 -9.63 0.98
N ILE A 285 -1.13 -8.92 -0.11
CA ILE A 285 -1.70 -7.60 -0.39
C ILE A 285 -2.50 -7.64 -1.69
N ILE A 286 -3.66 -7.01 -1.70
CA ILE A 286 -4.50 -6.85 -2.89
C ILE A 286 -4.78 -5.36 -3.09
N SER A 287 -4.34 -4.80 -4.21
CA SER A 287 -4.53 -3.41 -4.60
C SER A 287 -5.78 -3.25 -5.44
N GLY A 288 -6.53 -2.17 -5.19
CA GLY A 288 -7.85 -1.93 -5.76
C GLY A 288 -7.88 -1.40 -7.20
N GLY A 289 -6.73 -1.03 -7.75
CA GLY A 289 -6.63 -0.32 -9.02
C GLY A 289 -6.76 1.19 -8.83
N THR A 290 -6.56 1.91 -9.92
CA THR A 290 -6.54 3.38 -9.93
C THR A 290 -7.72 3.98 -10.68
N ALA A 291 -8.18 5.15 -10.27
CA ALA A 291 -9.25 5.91 -10.91
C ALA A 291 -8.70 6.86 -12.00
N ALA A 292 -9.59 7.63 -12.66
CA ALA A 292 -9.18 8.59 -13.68
C ALA A 292 -8.21 9.65 -13.13
N GLY A 293 -7.43 10.25 -14.03
CA GLY A 293 -6.50 11.33 -13.72
C GLY A 293 -5.03 10.92 -13.73
N THR A 294 -4.73 9.67 -14.10
CA THR A 294 -3.35 9.23 -14.39
C THR A 294 -2.76 10.03 -15.54
N ALA A 295 -1.44 10.06 -15.71
CA ALA A 295 -0.87 10.67 -16.91
C ALA A 295 -1.30 9.91 -18.17
N ALA A 296 -1.50 8.58 -18.10
CA ALA A 296 -1.99 7.79 -19.22
C ALA A 296 -3.35 8.23 -19.74
N ASP A 297 -4.32 8.52 -18.88
CA ASP A 297 -5.68 8.88 -19.31
C ASP A 297 -5.86 10.39 -19.57
N SER A 298 -5.10 11.24 -18.87
CA SER A 298 -5.29 12.69 -18.92
C SER A 298 -4.32 13.43 -19.84
N SER A 299 -3.26 12.77 -20.32
CA SER A 299 -2.36 13.40 -21.31
C SER A 299 -2.97 13.41 -22.71
N PRO A 300 -2.95 14.55 -23.42
CA PRO A 300 -3.39 14.63 -24.82
C PRO A 300 -2.67 13.62 -25.72
N LEU A 301 -3.38 13.14 -26.75
CA LEU A 301 -2.79 12.32 -27.80
C LEU A 301 -2.16 13.23 -28.87
N LEU A 302 -0.92 12.96 -29.25
CA LEU A 302 -0.20 13.62 -30.33
C LEU A 302 -0.60 13.01 -31.69
N ASP A 303 -0.19 13.68 -32.78
CA ASP A 303 -0.48 13.24 -34.14
C ASP A 303 0.16 11.89 -34.50
N ASP A 304 1.29 11.57 -33.87
CA ASP A 304 2.00 10.29 -34.02
C ASP A 304 1.38 9.14 -33.21
N GLY A 305 0.24 9.39 -32.55
CA GLY A 305 -0.45 8.41 -31.71
C GLY A 305 0.16 8.21 -30.32
N THR A 306 1.22 8.95 -29.98
CA THR A 306 1.82 8.91 -28.64
C THR A 306 1.16 9.92 -27.71
N SER A 307 1.41 9.81 -26.40
CA SER A 307 0.86 10.75 -25.41
C SER A 307 1.82 11.92 -25.17
N ALA A 308 1.31 13.13 -25.02
CA ALA A 308 2.10 14.30 -24.64
C ALA A 308 2.88 14.04 -23.33
N PRO A 309 4.13 14.50 -23.20
CA PRO A 309 4.98 14.17 -22.04
C PRO A 309 4.58 14.89 -20.75
N ASP A 310 3.91 16.04 -20.84
CA ASP A 310 3.91 17.05 -19.77
C ASP A 310 3.30 16.59 -18.45
N ARG A 311 2.32 15.68 -18.49
CA ARG A 311 1.69 15.14 -17.28
C ARG A 311 2.41 13.91 -16.73
N TYR A 312 3.32 13.30 -17.47
CA TYR A 312 4.11 12.18 -16.99
C TYR A 312 5.21 12.65 -16.04
N LEU A 313 5.63 11.75 -15.16
CA LEU A 313 6.66 12.03 -14.17
C LEU A 313 8.04 12.21 -14.82
N LYS A 314 8.86 13.01 -14.17
CA LYS A 314 10.30 13.21 -14.45
C LYS A 314 11.09 13.21 -13.14
N PRO A 315 12.42 12.99 -13.19
CA PRO A 315 13.27 13.18 -12.02
C PRO A 315 13.07 14.56 -11.38
N GLY A 316 12.98 14.57 -10.05
CA GLY A 316 12.67 15.76 -9.25
C GLY A 316 11.19 15.91 -8.88
N ASP A 317 10.28 15.19 -9.55
CA ASP A 317 8.87 15.20 -9.14
C ASP A 317 8.66 14.47 -7.80
N THR A 318 7.67 14.92 -7.05
CA THR A 318 7.20 14.30 -5.81
C THR A 318 5.74 13.91 -5.94
N VAL A 319 5.40 12.71 -5.53
CA VAL A 319 4.03 12.18 -5.58
C VAL A 319 3.56 11.84 -4.17
N ASP A 320 2.42 12.40 -3.78
CA ASP A 320 1.74 12.13 -2.52
C ASP A 320 0.46 11.36 -2.80
N ILE A 321 0.33 10.14 -2.27
CA ILE A 321 -0.93 9.41 -2.23
C ILE A 321 -1.49 9.55 -0.83
N ARG A 322 -2.77 9.89 -0.68
CA ARG A 322 -3.39 10.23 0.59
C ARG A 322 -4.68 9.47 0.82
N SER A 323 -4.91 9.07 2.07
CA SER A 323 -6.22 8.64 2.56
C SER A 323 -6.35 8.99 4.04
N PRO A 324 -7.50 9.50 4.53
CA PRO A 324 -7.66 9.90 5.93
C PRO A 324 -7.27 8.80 6.93
N ALA A 325 -7.67 7.55 6.67
CA ALA A 325 -7.42 6.43 7.55
C ALA A 325 -5.92 6.04 7.63
N VAL A 326 -5.18 6.20 6.54
CA VAL A 326 -3.77 5.76 6.46
C VAL A 326 -2.83 6.94 6.75
N GLY A 327 -3.00 8.06 6.04
CA GLY A 327 -2.09 9.20 6.05
C GLY A 327 -1.62 9.52 4.63
N THR A 328 -0.36 9.94 4.50
CA THR A 328 0.25 10.28 3.21
C THR A 328 1.42 9.35 2.92
N LEU A 329 1.39 8.66 1.78
CA LEU A 329 2.53 7.97 1.19
C LEU A 329 3.20 8.93 0.20
N ARG A 330 4.31 9.54 0.64
CA ARG A 330 5.14 10.39 -0.20
C ARG A 330 6.23 9.58 -0.88
N THR A 331 6.44 9.84 -2.17
CA THR A 331 7.46 9.18 -2.99
C THR A 331 8.16 10.20 -3.88
N HIS A 332 9.48 10.08 -4.03
CA HIS A 332 10.30 10.98 -4.84
C HIS A 332 10.81 10.28 -6.10
N ILE A 333 10.66 10.94 -7.26
CA ILE A 333 11.19 10.43 -8.52
C ILE A 333 12.64 10.87 -8.65
N VAL A 334 13.56 9.92 -8.66
CA VAL A 334 15.01 10.20 -8.73
C VAL A 334 15.60 9.74 -10.05
N ALA A 335 16.61 10.46 -10.54
CA ALA A 335 17.33 10.03 -11.73
C ALA A 335 18.03 8.69 -11.48
N LYS A 336 18.10 7.85 -12.51
CA LYS A 336 18.92 6.63 -12.45
C LYS A 336 20.39 7.00 -12.28
N PRO A 337 21.10 6.47 -11.27
CA PRO A 337 22.53 6.74 -11.11
C PRO A 337 23.30 6.26 -12.35
N ASN A 338 24.28 7.03 -12.79
CA ASN A 338 25.29 6.55 -13.73
C ASN A 338 26.13 5.50 -13.00
N ARG A 339 26.10 4.25 -13.48
CA ARG A 339 27.00 3.19 -13.02
C ARG A 339 28.21 3.12 -13.93
#